data_AF-A0A645GCD0-F1
#
_entry.id   AF-A0A645GCD0-F1
#
_cell.length_a   1.000
_cell.length_b   1.000
_cell.length_c   1.000
_cell.angle_alpha   90.00
_cell.angle_beta   90.00
_cell.angle_gamma   90.00
#
_symmetry.space_group_name_H-M   'P 1'
#
loop_
_entity.id
_entity.type
_entity.pdbx_description
1 polymer ?
#
loop_
_entity_poly.entity_id
_entity_poly.type
_entity_poly.pdbx_seq_one_letter_code
_entity_poly.pdbx_strand_id
1 'polypeptide(L)'
;MRYILSKFTQYIEQRAWNNAAHNNLEHFYASTVDIEHILPQTPNDNVMDSFDKPEKYEEYVEKLGNLTLLEKTINTSVSNDLYVNKKAGYRQSSFLLTRSIAEKPQVGSNTQLNRAVRDLLQFEEWSSESIELRQEMLVKLASEVWGMPSAEDNS
;
A
#
# COMPACT_ATOMS: atom_id res chain seq x y z
N MET A 1 -13.56 1.26 -2.88
CA MET A 1 -12.17 1.05 -2.45
C MET A 1 -11.20 0.72 -3.58
N ARG A 2 -11.41 -0.35 -4.37
CA ARG A 2 -10.51 -0.77 -5.48
C ARG A 2 -10.04 0.38 -6.39
N TYR A 3 -10.96 1.21 -6.87
CA TYR A 3 -10.64 2.36 -7.74
C TYR A 3 -9.56 3.27 -7.19
N ILE A 4 -9.70 3.65 -5.93
CA ILE A 4 -8.80 4.59 -5.26
C ILE A 4 -7.39 3.96 -5.19
N LEU A 5 -7.30 2.70 -4.75
CA LEU A 5 -6.03 1.98 -4.70
C LEU A 5 -5.41 1.82 -6.10
N SER A 6 -6.21 1.50 -7.11
CA SER A 6 -5.75 1.41 -8.50
C SER A 6 -5.21 2.75 -9.02
N LYS A 7 -5.84 3.88 -8.66
CA LYS A 7 -5.35 5.22 -9.04
C LYS A 7 -4.06 5.59 -8.29
N PHE A 8 -3.93 5.25 -7.02
CA PHE A 8 -2.69 5.43 -6.26
C PHE A 8 -1.54 4.63 -6.87
N THR A 9 -1.74 3.34 -7.06
CA THR A 9 -0.72 2.47 -7.66
C THR A 9 -0.37 2.98 -9.05
N GLN A 10 -1.35 3.22 -9.92
CA GLN A 10 -1.12 3.78 -11.27
C GLN A 10 -0.28 5.06 -11.24
N TYR A 11 -0.61 6.01 -10.37
CA TYR A 11 0.07 7.30 -10.31
C TYR A 11 1.55 7.16 -9.93
N ILE A 12 1.84 6.35 -8.92
CA ILE A 12 3.22 6.04 -8.54
C ILE A 12 3.94 5.36 -9.70
N GLU A 13 3.26 4.45 -10.39
CA GLU A 13 3.87 3.71 -11.49
C GLU A 13 4.18 4.61 -12.69
N GLN A 14 3.26 5.47 -13.11
CA GLN A 14 3.53 6.43 -14.18
C GLN A 14 4.71 7.38 -13.87
N ARG A 15 4.91 7.73 -12.60
CA ARG A 15 6.04 8.57 -12.16
C ARG A 15 7.36 7.80 -12.15
N ALA A 16 7.32 6.51 -11.84
CA ALA A 16 8.50 5.65 -11.79
C ALA A 16 8.94 5.18 -13.17
N TRP A 17 7.97 4.81 -14.02
CA TRP A 17 8.16 4.30 -15.36
C TRP A 17 7.47 5.20 -16.36
N ASN A 18 8.26 5.87 -17.22
CA ASN A 18 7.73 6.64 -18.35
C ASN A 18 7.26 5.69 -19.48
N ASN A 19 6.27 4.83 -19.18
CA ASN A 19 5.79 3.79 -20.08
C ASN A 19 4.26 3.86 -20.23
N ALA A 20 3.80 3.89 -21.48
CA ALA A 20 2.40 3.94 -21.85
C ALA A 20 1.57 2.75 -21.34
N ALA A 21 2.19 1.61 -21.00
CA ALA A 21 1.51 0.47 -20.39
C ALA A 21 0.84 0.82 -19.05
N HIS A 22 1.38 1.77 -18.28
CA HIS A 22 0.79 2.23 -17.01
C HIS A 22 -0.32 3.28 -17.21
N ASN A 23 -0.60 3.69 -18.46
CA ASN A 23 -1.72 4.60 -18.75
C ASN A 23 -3.06 3.87 -18.70
N ASN A 24 -3.09 2.55 -18.92
CA ASN A 24 -4.32 1.78 -18.86
C ASN A 24 -4.60 1.32 -17.42
N LEU A 25 -5.68 1.84 -16.84
CA LEU A 25 -6.15 1.49 -15.49
C LEU A 25 -6.55 0.01 -15.38
N GLU A 26 -6.91 -0.63 -16.49
CA GLU A 26 -7.31 -2.05 -16.53
C GLU A 26 -6.26 -2.99 -15.97
N HIS A 27 -4.96 -2.64 -16.06
CA HIS A 27 -3.90 -3.45 -15.48
C HIS A 27 -4.04 -3.61 -13.96
N PHE A 28 -4.44 -2.54 -13.26
CA PHE A 28 -4.63 -2.52 -11.80
C PHE A 28 -6.03 -2.99 -11.36
N TYR A 29 -6.88 -3.27 -12.34
CA TYR A 29 -8.23 -3.79 -12.20
C TYR A 29 -8.38 -5.23 -12.68
N ALA A 30 -7.29 -5.81 -13.19
CA ALA A 30 -7.29 -7.15 -13.73
C ALA A 30 -7.79 -8.15 -12.69
N SER A 31 -8.44 -9.20 -13.17
CA SER A 31 -8.92 -10.31 -12.33
C SER A 31 -7.79 -11.05 -11.61
N THR A 32 -6.54 -10.78 -11.94
CA THR A 32 -5.31 -11.29 -11.30
C THR A 32 -4.85 -10.46 -10.11
N VAL A 33 -5.52 -9.35 -9.78
CA VAL A 33 -5.16 -8.45 -8.68
C VAL A 33 -6.28 -8.43 -7.64
N ASP A 34 -5.92 -8.54 -6.37
CA ASP A 34 -6.83 -8.46 -5.23
C ASP A 34 -6.55 -7.26 -4.33
N ILE A 35 -7.54 -6.90 -3.51
CA ILE A 35 -7.33 -6.00 -2.38
C ILE A 35 -6.82 -6.86 -1.24
N GLU A 36 -5.61 -6.57 -0.80
CA GLU A 36 -5.00 -7.18 0.38
C GLU A 36 -5.31 -6.33 1.62
N HIS A 37 -5.71 -7.02 2.70
CA HIS A 37 -5.80 -6.46 4.04
C HIS A 37 -4.51 -6.81 4.78
N ILE A 38 -3.69 -5.80 5.06
CA ILE A 38 -2.36 -6.04 5.64
C ILE A 38 -2.52 -6.58 7.07
N LEU A 39 -3.34 -5.92 7.89
CA LEU A 39 -4.00 -6.49 9.07
C LEU A 39 -5.16 -7.37 8.58
N PRO A 40 -5.12 -8.71 8.79
CA PRO A 40 -6.09 -9.65 8.23
C PRO A 40 -7.55 -9.39 8.62
N GLN A 41 -8.48 -9.57 7.69
CA GLN A 41 -9.92 -9.50 7.97
C GLN A 41 -10.41 -10.70 8.80
N THR A 42 -9.80 -11.87 8.61
CA THR A 42 -10.06 -13.07 9.41
C THR A 42 -8.78 -13.48 10.15
N PRO A 43 -8.45 -12.83 11.28
CA PRO A 43 -7.26 -13.15 12.07
C PRO A 43 -7.37 -14.53 12.72
N ASN A 44 -6.21 -15.13 12.95
CA ASN A 44 -6.06 -16.19 13.96
C ASN A 44 -5.67 -15.55 15.31
N ASP A 45 -5.65 -16.36 16.37
CA ASP A 45 -5.35 -15.89 17.73
C ASP A 45 -4.01 -15.15 17.82
N ASN A 46 -2.97 -15.65 17.15
CA ASN A 46 -1.65 -14.99 17.14
C ASN A 46 -1.69 -13.60 16.51
N VAL A 47 -2.47 -13.42 15.43
CA VAL A 47 -2.64 -12.11 14.78
C VAL A 47 -3.41 -11.18 15.70
N MET A 48 -4.49 -11.66 16.32
CA MET A 48 -5.29 -10.88 17.26
C MET A 48 -4.46 -10.40 18.45
N ASP A 49 -3.68 -11.29 19.05
CA ASP A 49 -2.82 -11.01 20.21
C ASP A 49 -1.64 -10.10 19.86
N SER A 50 -1.22 -10.06 18.58
CA SER A 50 -0.11 -9.22 18.13
C SER A 50 -0.50 -7.76 17.87
N PHE A 51 -1.79 -7.47 17.73
CA PHE A 51 -2.25 -6.12 17.44
C PHE A 51 -2.36 -5.28 18.71
N ASP A 52 -1.90 -4.03 18.66
CA ASP A 52 -1.76 -3.14 19.82
C ASP A 52 -3.08 -2.54 20.32
N LYS A 53 -4.15 -2.64 19.52
CA LYS A 53 -5.51 -2.15 19.87
C LYS A 53 -6.58 -3.21 19.53
N PRO A 54 -6.57 -4.38 20.19
CA PRO A 54 -7.50 -5.48 19.86
C PRO A 54 -8.97 -5.08 19.99
N GLU A 55 -9.30 -4.16 20.89
CA GLU A 55 -10.65 -3.63 21.07
C GLU A 55 -11.16 -2.77 19.89
N LYS A 56 -10.26 -2.34 19.01
CA LYS A 56 -10.58 -1.58 17.78
C LYS A 56 -10.24 -2.34 16.50
N TYR A 57 -10.00 -3.65 16.59
CA TYR A 57 -9.50 -4.44 15.47
C TYR A 57 -10.32 -4.25 14.19
N GLU A 58 -11.65 -4.39 14.28
CA GLU A 58 -12.57 -4.22 13.14
C GLU A 58 -12.48 -2.82 12.51
N GLU A 59 -12.28 -1.78 13.32
CA GLU A 59 -12.11 -0.41 12.83
C GLU A 59 -10.83 -0.28 11.99
N TYR A 60 -9.71 -0.83 12.47
CA TYR A 60 -8.41 -0.75 11.79
C TYR A 60 -8.32 -1.64 10.55
N VAL A 61 -9.02 -2.77 10.52
CA VAL A 61 -9.11 -3.63 9.33
C VAL A 61 -9.65 -2.86 8.12
N GLU A 62 -10.67 -2.02 8.31
CA GLU A 62 -11.36 -1.29 7.24
C GLU A 62 -10.67 0.03 6.84
N LYS A 63 -9.65 0.48 7.56
CA LYS A 63 -8.94 1.73 7.26
C LYS A 63 -8.24 1.67 5.90
N LEU A 64 -8.25 2.77 5.17
CA LEU A 64 -7.54 2.89 3.89
C LEU A 64 -6.04 2.60 4.05
N GLY A 65 -5.44 3.05 5.17
CA GLY A 65 -4.06 2.75 5.52
C GLY A 65 -3.75 1.24 5.62
N ASN A 66 -4.76 0.40 5.85
CA ASN A 66 -4.60 -1.05 5.96
C ASN A 66 -4.72 -1.80 4.61
N LEU A 67 -5.03 -1.10 3.52
CA LEU A 67 -5.38 -1.72 2.25
C LEU A 67 -4.33 -1.47 1.17
N THR A 68 -4.08 -2.49 0.34
CA THR A 68 -3.21 -2.35 -0.83
C THR A 68 -3.65 -3.26 -1.97
N LEU A 69 -3.17 -2.99 -3.19
CA LEU A 69 -3.34 -3.94 -4.29
C LEU A 69 -2.24 -4.99 -4.24
N LEU A 70 -2.59 -6.25 -4.46
CA LEU A 70 -1.62 -7.34 -4.48
C LEU A 70 -2.00 -8.37 -5.54
N GLU A 71 -1.00 -8.92 -6.21
CA GLU A 71 -1.18 -10.00 -7.17
C GLU A 71 -1.75 -11.25 -6.48
N LYS A 72 -2.77 -11.87 -7.08
CA LYS A 72 -3.47 -13.05 -6.52
C LYS A 72 -2.56 -14.18 -6.10
N THR A 73 -1.52 -14.44 -6.88
CA THR A 73 -0.53 -15.49 -6.61
C THR A 73 0.22 -15.20 -5.31
N ILE A 74 0.56 -13.94 -5.05
CA ILE A 74 1.21 -13.52 -3.81
C ILE A 74 0.20 -13.46 -2.66
N ASN A 75 -0.98 -12.88 -2.89
CA ASN A 75 -2.06 -12.79 -1.90
C ASN A 75 -2.41 -14.17 -1.31
N THR A 76 -2.57 -15.17 -2.17
CA THR A 76 -2.85 -16.56 -1.76
C THR A 76 -1.76 -17.13 -0.85
N SER A 77 -0.50 -16.70 -1.02
CA SER A 77 0.62 -17.17 -0.20
C SER A 77 0.75 -16.45 1.14
N VAL A 78 0.36 -15.17 1.24
CA VAL A 78 0.53 -14.36 2.47
C VAL A 78 -0.74 -14.28 3.31
N SER A 79 -1.92 -14.31 2.68
CA SER A 79 -3.26 -14.44 3.23
C SER A 79 -3.45 -13.82 4.63
N ASN A 80 -3.85 -14.61 5.63
CA ASN A 80 -4.18 -14.15 6.98
C ASN A 80 -2.99 -14.24 7.97
N ASP A 81 -1.76 -14.21 7.46
CA ASP A 81 -0.57 -14.37 8.29
C ASP A 81 -0.20 -13.07 9.04
N LEU A 82 0.74 -13.17 9.98
CA LEU A 82 1.34 -12.01 10.63
C LEU A 82 2.10 -11.16 9.61
N TYR A 83 2.08 -9.83 9.81
CA TYR A 83 2.75 -8.88 8.93
C TYR A 83 4.21 -9.25 8.63
N VAL A 84 4.96 -9.71 9.64
CA VAL A 84 6.35 -10.13 9.51
C VAL A 84 6.55 -11.19 8.43
N ASN A 85 5.60 -12.12 8.29
CA ASN A 85 5.60 -13.18 7.30
C ASN A 85 5.16 -12.65 5.93
N LYS A 86 4.18 -11.73 5.91
CA LYS A 86 3.70 -11.09 4.67
C LYS A 86 4.77 -10.23 3.97
N LYS A 87 5.72 -9.64 4.72
CA LYS A 87 6.78 -8.77 4.15
C LYS A 87 7.53 -9.43 2.99
N ALA A 88 7.82 -10.72 3.07
CA ALA A 88 8.52 -11.44 2.00
C ALA A 88 7.72 -11.49 0.69
N GLY A 89 6.39 -11.61 0.76
CA GLY A 89 5.51 -11.52 -0.40
C GLY A 89 5.41 -10.10 -0.93
N TYR A 90 5.31 -9.10 -0.05
CA TYR A 90 5.23 -7.69 -0.48
C TYR A 90 6.48 -7.23 -1.24
N ARG A 91 7.67 -7.70 -0.87
CA ARG A 91 8.91 -7.46 -1.63
C ARG A 91 8.86 -7.97 -3.07
N GLN A 92 8.10 -9.04 -3.31
CA GLN A 92 7.95 -9.65 -4.63
C GLN A 92 6.89 -8.97 -5.49
N SER A 93 6.01 -8.14 -4.90
CA SER A 93 4.97 -7.45 -5.65
C SER A 93 5.58 -6.51 -6.68
N SER A 94 5.05 -6.52 -7.90
CA SER A 94 5.40 -5.59 -8.96
C SER A 94 4.99 -4.15 -8.63
N PHE A 95 3.94 -3.98 -7.82
CA PHE A 95 3.42 -2.67 -7.43
C PHE A 95 4.30 -1.96 -6.42
N LEU A 96 4.85 -0.79 -6.77
CA LEU A 96 5.75 -0.03 -5.88
C LEU A 96 5.06 0.39 -4.58
N LEU A 97 3.77 0.73 -4.66
CA LEU A 97 3.01 1.10 -3.46
C LEU A 97 2.97 -0.04 -2.44
N THR A 98 2.79 -1.29 -2.90
CA THR A 98 2.80 -2.47 -2.03
C THR A 98 4.20 -2.85 -1.61
N ARG A 99 5.18 -2.80 -2.52
CA ARG A 99 6.57 -3.10 -2.20
C ARG A 99 7.13 -2.16 -1.13
N SER A 100 6.80 -0.86 -1.22
CA SER A 100 7.26 0.18 -0.30
C SER A 100 6.96 -0.13 1.16
N ILE A 101 5.87 -0.86 1.43
CA ILE A 101 5.45 -1.28 2.77
C ILE A 101 6.58 -2.09 3.45
N ALA A 102 7.18 -3.03 2.71
CA ALA A 102 8.22 -3.92 3.23
C ALA A 102 9.66 -3.45 2.95
N GLU A 103 9.86 -2.67 1.89
CA GLU A 103 11.15 -2.07 1.53
C GLU A 103 10.98 -0.89 0.56
N LYS A 104 11.74 0.19 0.75
CA LYS A 104 11.80 1.26 -0.26
C LYS A 104 12.64 0.82 -1.47
N PRO A 105 12.06 0.75 -2.68
CA PRO A 105 12.82 0.41 -3.88
C PRO A 105 13.87 1.50 -4.15
N GLN A 106 15.14 1.13 -4.33
CA GLN A 106 16.22 2.06 -4.69
C GLN A 106 17.00 1.47 -5.87
N VAL A 107 17.12 2.24 -6.95
CA VAL A 107 17.97 1.85 -8.10
C VAL A 107 18.87 3.02 -8.45
N GLY A 108 20.16 2.89 -8.10
CA GLY A 108 21.20 3.88 -8.39
C GLY A 108 20.95 5.26 -7.77
N SER A 109 21.85 6.20 -8.06
CA SER A 109 21.72 7.60 -7.62
C SER A 109 20.96 8.41 -8.70
N ASN A 110 19.86 9.09 -8.33
CA ASN A 110 19.07 10.03 -9.16
C ASN A 110 18.20 9.48 -10.31
N THR A 111 17.50 8.36 -10.12
CA THR A 111 16.53 7.85 -11.12
C THR A 111 15.10 8.40 -10.93
N GLN A 112 14.26 8.31 -11.98
CA GLN A 112 12.83 8.63 -11.91
C GLN A 112 12.11 7.79 -10.83
N LEU A 113 12.50 6.52 -10.71
CA LEU A 113 12.05 5.63 -9.66
C LEU A 113 12.23 6.23 -8.26
N ASN A 114 13.44 6.72 -7.93
CA ASN A 114 13.72 7.27 -6.61
C ASN A 114 12.83 8.49 -6.30
N ARG A 115 12.48 9.31 -7.31
CA ARG A 115 11.54 10.43 -7.14
C ARG A 115 10.10 9.97 -6.95
N ALA A 116 9.68 8.90 -7.63
CA ALA A 116 8.34 8.37 -7.53
C ALA A 116 8.06 7.72 -6.17
N VAL A 117 9.07 7.07 -5.57
CA VAL A 117 8.92 6.37 -4.29
C VAL A 117 9.39 7.18 -3.07
N ARG A 118 9.87 8.42 -3.28
CA ARG A 118 10.47 9.25 -2.22
C ARG A 118 9.58 9.37 -1.00
N ASP A 119 8.30 9.66 -1.24
CA ASP A 119 7.32 9.99 -0.21
C ASP A 119 6.55 8.75 0.28
N LEU A 120 6.83 7.57 -0.30
CA LEU A 120 6.31 6.31 0.19
C LEU A 120 7.02 5.90 1.48
N LEU A 121 6.28 5.30 2.41
CA LEU A 121 6.78 4.86 3.71
C LEU A 121 7.02 3.35 3.73
N GLN A 122 8.03 2.95 4.52
CA GLN A 122 8.32 1.56 4.86
C GLN A 122 7.99 1.36 6.34
N PHE A 123 7.51 0.16 6.68
CA PHE A 123 7.06 -0.18 8.02
C PHE A 123 7.75 -1.46 8.50
N GLU A 124 8.38 -1.40 9.67
CA GLU A 124 8.98 -2.60 10.26
C GLU A 124 7.95 -3.49 10.96
N GLU A 125 6.91 -2.88 11.50
CA GLU A 125 5.78 -3.52 12.18
C GLU A 125 4.44 -2.97 11.69
N TRP A 126 3.35 -3.66 12.02
CA TRP A 126 2.00 -3.30 11.59
C TRP A 126 1.06 -3.06 12.76
N SER A 127 1.32 -1.96 13.47
CA SER A 127 0.50 -1.47 14.57
C SER A 127 -0.59 -0.50 14.08
N SER A 128 -1.45 -0.07 15.01
CA SER A 128 -2.41 0.99 14.78
C SER A 128 -1.76 2.30 14.29
N GLU A 129 -0.58 2.63 14.81
CA GLU A 129 0.22 3.79 14.39
C GLU A 129 0.73 3.62 12.94
N SER A 130 1.25 2.44 12.57
CA SER A 130 1.65 2.17 11.18
C SER A 130 0.50 2.37 10.19
N ILE A 131 -0.71 1.92 10.55
CA ILE A 131 -1.91 2.08 9.73
C ILE A 131 -2.30 3.55 9.59
N GLU A 132 -2.24 4.33 10.68
CA GLU A 132 -2.55 5.76 10.68
C GLU A 132 -1.53 6.56 9.85
N LEU A 133 -0.23 6.34 10.05
CA LEU A 133 0.84 6.96 9.28
C LEU A 133 0.72 6.65 7.79
N ARG A 134 0.43 5.39 7.44
CA ARG A 134 0.19 5.03 6.03
C ARG A 134 -1.06 5.71 5.49
N GLN A 135 -2.12 5.84 6.27
CA GLN A 135 -3.34 6.53 5.85
C GLN A 135 -3.06 8.01 5.55
N GLU A 136 -2.31 8.71 6.40
CA GLU A 136 -1.90 10.09 6.17
C GLU A 136 -1.08 10.23 4.88
N MET A 137 -0.13 9.32 4.64
CA MET A 137 0.63 9.28 3.39
C MET A 137 -0.28 9.09 2.17
N LEU A 138 -1.28 8.19 2.25
CA LEU A 138 -2.23 7.98 1.15
C LEU A 138 -3.17 9.17 0.94
N VAL A 139 -3.51 9.93 1.98
CA VAL A 139 -4.29 11.18 1.86
C VAL A 139 -3.48 12.26 1.16
N LYS A 140 -2.18 12.39 1.47
CA LYS A 140 -1.27 13.29 0.74
C LYS A 140 -1.16 12.88 -0.72
N LEU A 141 -0.99 11.58 -0.99
CA LEU A 141 -0.96 11.02 -2.34
C LEU A 141 -2.27 11.30 -3.10
N ALA A 142 -3.43 11.22 -2.44
CA ALA A 142 -4.70 11.57 -3.05
C ALA A 142 -4.73 13.01 -3.57
N SER A 143 -4.20 13.96 -2.79
CA SER A 143 -4.13 15.36 -3.23
C SER A 143 -3.30 15.53 -4.50
N GLU A 144 -2.20 14.78 -4.63
CA GLU A 144 -1.37 14.76 -5.84
C GLU A 144 -2.06 14.09 -7.04
N VAL A 145 -2.78 12.97 -6.81
CA VAL A 145 -3.47 12.21 -7.86
C VAL A 145 -4.61 13.00 -8.49
N TRP A 146 -5.34 13.78 -7.69
CA TRP A 146 -6.51 14.54 -8.14
C TRP A 146 -6.26 16.04 -8.28
N GLY A 147 -5.03 16.53 -8.04
CA GLY A 147 -4.69 17.94 -8.16
C GLY A 147 -5.46 18.85 -7.21
N MET A 148 -5.79 18.35 -6.01
CA MET A 148 -6.47 19.14 -4.99
C MET A 148 -5.46 20.04 -4.25
N PRO A 149 -5.86 21.25 -3.80
CA PRO A 149 -5.02 22.07 -2.92
C PRO A 149 -4.68 21.27 -1.67
N SER A 150 -3.44 21.35 -1.19
CA SER A 150 -3.07 20.68 0.04
C SER A 150 -3.83 21.30 1.22
N ALA A 151 -4.14 20.52 2.25
CA ALA A 151 -4.82 21.05 3.44
C ALA A 151 -4.02 22.18 4.11
N GLU A 152 -2.69 22.21 3.89
CA GLU A 152 -1.77 23.24 4.36
C GLU A 152 -1.91 24.57 3.60
N ASP A 153 -2.42 24.57 2.36
CA ASP A 153 -2.59 25.79 1.54
C ASP A 153 -3.75 26.70 2.01
N ASN A 154 -4.58 26.22 2.95
CA ASN A 154 -5.71 26.97 3.52
C ASN A 154 -5.48 27.39 4.98
N SER A 155 -4.22 27.38 5.45
CA SER A 155 -3.82 27.72 6.83
C SER A 155 -3.22 29.12 6.94
#